data_AF-A0A927BAD1-F1
#
_entry.id   AF-A0A927BAD1-F1
#
_cell.length_a   1.000
_cell.length_b   1.000
_cell.length_c   1.000
_cell.angle_alpha   90.00
_cell.angle_beta   90.00
_cell.angle_gamma   90.00
#
_symmetry.space_group_name_H-M   'P 1'
#
loop_
_entity.id
_entity.type
_entity.pdbx_description
1 polymer ?
#
loop_
_entity_poly.entity_id
_entity_poly.type
_entity_poly.pdbx_seq_one_letter_code
_entity_poly.pdbx_strand_id
1 'polypeptide(L)'
;MNLFSLLDQLSAVDASPDAAPRRQLLRQLGRAGARAAVAALPMALALPAHATPTDTSLDGIRILLQLEDLLVAFYTQALAAPALTASIPTAQRPDFERLLIQQQNHAGFWRSVLSAAGITPPPVRPASGYDFSGRRSNLANPELFPGVMTNYDAFLQLAQQLEDASASIYLGQISAFTNDKQLLEATLRLQIVKARHASHVRTLRRTTAAVASAVKSWPSKVDPAPSPAIVVPSPAGGTAAPVSIYSFEAKETQVVSGTNEVPFLGVLTGPTAVQYSALSEAFDEPLPTRQATALLEIFG
;
A
#
# COMPACT_ATOMS: atom_id res chain seq x y z
N MET A 1 -24.39 -25.20 4.25
CA MET A 1 -24.15 -24.52 5.54
C MET A 1 -23.70 -23.10 5.20
N ASN A 2 -24.50 -22.12 5.60
CA ASN A 2 -24.78 -20.88 4.86
C ASN A 2 -24.22 -19.65 5.58
N LEU A 3 -23.48 -18.80 4.86
CA LEU A 3 -23.16 -17.41 5.24
C LEU A 3 -24.43 -16.54 5.45
N PHE A 4 -25.58 -16.99 4.94
CA PHE A 4 -26.87 -16.33 5.11
C PHE A 4 -27.48 -16.48 6.52
N SER A 5 -27.07 -17.45 7.36
CA SER A 5 -27.62 -17.59 8.71
C SER A 5 -26.99 -16.65 9.74
N LEU A 6 -25.86 -16.01 9.41
CA LEU A 6 -25.14 -15.10 10.30
C LEU A 6 -25.60 -13.64 10.13
N LEU A 7 -26.17 -13.31 8.96
CA LEU A 7 -26.77 -12.01 8.68
C LEU A 7 -28.22 -11.90 9.18
N ASP A 8 -28.99 -12.99 9.12
CA ASP A 8 -30.36 -13.04 9.67
C ASP A 8 -30.40 -12.92 11.21
N GLN A 9 -29.34 -13.34 11.91
CA GLN A 9 -29.24 -13.26 13.37
C GLN A 9 -28.83 -11.88 13.90
N LEU A 10 -28.46 -10.94 13.02
CA LEU A 10 -28.18 -9.54 13.41
C LEU A 10 -29.28 -8.57 13.00
N SER A 11 -30.18 -8.97 12.09
CA SER A 11 -31.34 -8.17 11.68
C SER A 11 -32.63 -8.47 12.44
N ALA A 12 -32.66 -9.54 13.25
CA ALA A 12 -33.82 -9.88 14.07
C ALA A 12 -33.64 -9.41 15.53
N VAL A 13 -33.98 -8.12 15.77
CA VAL A 13 -34.76 -7.63 16.94
C VAL A 13 -34.09 -7.77 18.33
N ASP A 14 -33.84 -6.72 19.15
CA ASP A 14 -34.68 -5.59 19.54
C ASP A 14 -33.85 -4.33 19.87
N ALA A 15 -34.20 -3.19 19.26
CA ALA A 15 -33.88 -1.88 19.83
C ALA A 15 -35.17 -1.31 20.44
N SER A 16 -35.17 -1.12 21.76
CA SER A 16 -36.27 -0.55 22.52
C SER A 16 -36.69 0.84 21.97
N PRO A 17 -37.98 1.22 22.08
CA PRO A 17 -38.57 2.27 21.27
C PRO A 17 -38.44 3.62 21.95
N ASP A 18 -37.38 4.37 21.66
CA ASP A 18 -37.43 5.83 21.72
C ASP A 18 -36.22 6.46 21.03
N ALA A 19 -36.35 6.72 19.73
CA ALA A 19 -35.45 7.59 18.98
C ALA A 19 -36.19 8.21 17.77
N ALA A 20 -37.24 8.96 18.07
CA ALA A 20 -37.84 9.89 17.11
C ALA A 20 -37.49 11.35 17.47
N PRO A 21 -36.35 11.89 17.00
CA PRO A 21 -36.24 13.35 16.83
C PRO A 21 -35.96 13.80 15.39
N ARG A 22 -35.30 13.00 14.53
CA ARG A 22 -34.89 13.46 13.19
C ARG A 22 -36.00 13.48 12.14
N ARG A 23 -37.00 12.58 12.22
CA ARG A 23 -38.13 12.53 11.26
C ARG A 23 -39.26 13.52 11.58
N GLN A 24 -39.31 14.05 12.79
CA GLN A 24 -40.34 15.00 13.24
C GLN A 24 -39.93 16.45 12.93
N LEU A 25 -38.63 16.76 13.04
CA LEU A 25 -38.05 18.05 12.63
C LEU A 25 -38.23 18.34 11.13
N LEU A 26 -38.08 17.32 10.27
CA LEU A 26 -38.29 17.47 8.82
C LEU A 26 -39.76 17.59 8.41
N ARG A 27 -40.71 17.17 9.26
CA ARG A 27 -42.16 17.33 9.00
C ARG A 27 -42.71 18.65 9.51
N GLN A 28 -42.06 19.30 10.48
CA GLN A 28 -42.44 20.64 10.96
C GLN A 28 -41.91 21.77 10.07
N LEU A 29 -40.79 21.57 9.36
CA LEU A 29 -40.24 22.54 8.41
C LEU A 29 -40.97 22.58 7.05
N GLY A 30 -41.89 21.64 6.79
CA GLY A 30 -42.64 21.55 5.54
C GLY A 30 -44.03 22.21 5.54
N ARG A 31 -44.44 22.92 6.61
CA ARG A 31 -45.81 23.47 6.75
C ARG A 31 -45.92 24.93 7.22
N ALA A 32 -44.89 25.73 7.01
CA ALA A 32 -44.96 27.18 7.01
C ALA A 32 -44.00 27.65 5.91
N GLY A 33 -44.33 28.43 4.91
CA GLY A 33 -45.44 29.34 4.67
C GLY A 33 -44.88 30.31 3.62
N ALA A 34 -45.61 30.50 2.53
CA ALA A 34 -45.17 31.32 1.41
C ALA A 34 -45.05 32.81 1.80
N ARG A 35 -44.12 33.49 1.11
CA ARG A 35 -43.97 34.96 0.92
C ARG A 35 -43.24 35.73 2.04
N ALA A 36 -42.07 36.30 1.72
CA ALA A 36 -41.89 37.74 1.45
C ALA A 36 -40.40 38.18 1.43
N ALA A 37 -40.10 39.03 0.44
CA ALA A 37 -39.17 40.16 0.42
C ALA A 37 -37.63 39.95 0.50
N VAL A 38 -36.99 40.54 -0.52
CA VAL A 38 -35.57 40.83 -0.73
C VAL A 38 -35.05 41.87 0.27
N ALA A 39 -33.86 41.65 0.85
CA ALA A 39 -32.96 42.72 1.32
C ALA A 39 -31.50 42.20 1.41
N ALA A 40 -30.56 43.06 1.04
CA ALA A 40 -29.19 42.78 0.61
C ALA A 40 -28.18 42.41 1.71
N LEU A 41 -27.29 41.45 1.44
CA LEU A 41 -25.95 41.31 2.03
C LEU A 41 -25.03 40.52 1.07
N PRO A 42 -23.85 41.02 0.67
CA PRO A 42 -22.77 40.15 0.21
C PRO A 42 -21.73 40.04 1.33
N MET A 43 -22.01 39.24 2.35
CA MET A 43 -20.94 38.53 3.04
C MET A 43 -20.72 37.23 2.27
N ALA A 44 -19.80 37.28 1.30
CA ALA A 44 -19.32 36.09 0.63
C ALA A 44 -18.48 35.27 1.62
N LEU A 45 -19.15 34.48 2.47
CA LEU A 45 -18.56 33.27 3.01
C LEU A 45 -18.40 32.33 1.82
N ALA A 46 -17.21 32.33 1.21
CA ALA A 46 -16.78 31.25 0.34
C ALA A 46 -16.71 29.99 1.20
N LEU A 47 -17.84 29.29 1.33
CA LEU A 47 -17.85 27.90 1.74
C LEU A 47 -17.00 27.17 0.70
N PRO A 48 -15.98 26.39 1.10
CA PRO A 48 -15.26 25.57 0.14
C PRO A 48 -16.31 24.71 -0.56
N ALA A 49 -16.41 24.88 -1.88
CA ALA A 49 -17.11 23.94 -2.73
C ALA A 49 -16.51 22.58 -2.40
N HIS A 50 -17.24 21.76 -1.65
CA HIS A 50 -16.84 20.38 -1.44
C HIS A 50 -16.90 19.78 -2.84
N ALA A 51 -15.73 19.60 -3.45
CA ALA A 51 -15.60 18.79 -4.65
C ALA A 51 -16.34 17.48 -4.34
N THR A 52 -17.30 17.13 -5.20
CA THR A 52 -17.97 15.83 -5.13
C THR A 52 -16.88 14.78 -4.95
N PRO A 53 -16.93 13.91 -3.92
CA PRO A 53 -15.93 12.86 -3.77
C PRO A 53 -15.96 12.03 -5.05
N THR A 54 -14.92 12.14 -5.88
CA THR A 54 -14.70 11.15 -6.94
C THR A 54 -14.37 9.87 -6.20
N ASP A 55 -15.24 8.87 -6.31
CA ASP A 55 -14.96 7.56 -5.74
C ASP A 55 -13.74 6.95 -6.44
N THR A 56 -12.60 6.96 -5.75
CA THR A 56 -11.33 6.39 -6.24
C THR A 56 -11.13 4.96 -5.77
N SER A 57 -12.11 4.33 -5.10
CA SER A 57 -11.97 2.99 -4.54
C SER A 57 -11.64 1.95 -5.61
N LEU A 58 -12.25 2.05 -6.80
CA LEU A 58 -11.98 1.17 -7.92
C LEU A 58 -10.53 1.27 -8.41
N ASP A 59 -9.99 2.49 -8.50
CA ASP A 59 -8.60 2.70 -8.90
C ASP A 59 -7.63 2.19 -7.84
N GLY A 60 -7.96 2.39 -6.55
CA GLY A 60 -7.22 1.80 -5.43
C GLY A 60 -7.21 0.27 -5.49
N ILE A 61 -8.36 -0.38 -5.72
CA ILE A 61 -8.47 -1.83 -5.86
C ILE A 61 -7.62 -2.33 -7.03
N ARG A 62 -7.64 -1.63 -8.17
CA ARG A 62 -6.88 -2.03 -9.36
C ARG A 62 -5.37 -2.00 -9.12
N ILE A 63 -4.87 -0.94 -8.48
CA ILE A 63 -3.44 -0.83 -8.14
C ILE A 63 -3.03 -1.91 -7.15
N LEU A 64 -3.83 -2.14 -6.10
CA LEU A 64 -3.52 -3.17 -5.11
C LEU A 64 -3.58 -4.57 -5.72
N LEU A 65 -4.55 -4.86 -6.59
CA LEU A 65 -4.61 -6.12 -7.33
C LEU A 65 -3.39 -6.31 -8.25
N GLN A 66 -2.98 -5.27 -8.98
CA GLN A 66 -1.80 -5.33 -9.85
C GLN A 66 -0.52 -5.59 -9.04
N LEU A 67 -0.39 -4.95 -7.87
CA LEU A 67 0.69 -5.22 -6.92
C LEU A 67 0.69 -6.68 -6.45
N GLU A 68 -0.47 -7.22 -6.05
CA GLU A 68 -0.56 -8.62 -5.62
C GLU A 68 -0.18 -9.59 -6.73
N ASP A 69 -0.67 -9.36 -7.95
CA ASP A 69 -0.35 -10.23 -9.09
C ASP A 69 1.15 -10.22 -9.42
N LEU A 70 1.80 -9.05 -9.32
CA LEU A 70 3.25 -8.93 -9.51
C LEU A 70 4.01 -9.72 -8.44
N LEU A 71 3.61 -9.64 -7.17
CA LEU A 71 4.25 -10.39 -6.09
C LEU A 71 3.99 -11.90 -6.19
N VAL A 72 2.78 -12.32 -6.58
CA VAL A 72 2.47 -13.72 -6.89
C VAL A 72 3.38 -14.22 -8.01
N ALA A 73 3.54 -13.45 -9.09
CA ALA A 73 4.41 -13.82 -10.20
C ALA A 73 5.87 -13.91 -9.76
N PHE A 74 6.35 -12.97 -8.94
CA PHE A 74 7.73 -12.93 -8.44
C PHE A 74 8.09 -14.21 -7.67
N TYR A 75 7.31 -14.57 -6.66
CA TYR A 75 7.59 -15.78 -5.88
C TYR A 75 7.32 -17.06 -6.66
N THR A 76 6.34 -17.07 -7.58
CA THR A 76 6.10 -18.22 -8.46
C THR A 76 7.30 -18.50 -9.34
N GLN A 77 7.86 -17.47 -9.99
CA GLN A 77 9.07 -17.62 -10.79
C GLN A 77 10.27 -18.03 -9.94
N ALA A 78 10.44 -17.41 -8.77
CA ALA A 78 11.56 -17.69 -7.88
C ALA A 78 11.58 -19.16 -7.40
N LEU A 79 10.42 -19.69 -6.99
CA LEU A 79 10.27 -21.08 -6.53
C LEU A 79 10.35 -22.10 -7.68
N ALA A 80 10.16 -21.67 -8.91
CA ALA A 80 10.30 -22.50 -10.11
C ALA A 80 11.71 -22.45 -10.72
N ALA A 81 12.53 -21.45 -10.40
CA ALA A 81 13.86 -21.24 -10.99
C ALA A 81 14.89 -22.22 -10.39
N PRO A 82 15.44 -23.19 -11.17
CA PRO A 82 16.32 -24.22 -10.62
C PRO A 82 17.62 -23.65 -10.03
N ALA A 83 18.22 -22.66 -10.69
CA ALA A 83 19.44 -22.02 -10.23
C ALA A 83 19.24 -21.28 -8.88
N LEU A 84 18.15 -20.51 -8.77
CA LEU A 84 17.82 -19.82 -7.52
C LEU A 84 17.46 -20.81 -6.41
N THR A 85 16.60 -21.79 -6.67
CA THR A 85 16.19 -22.78 -5.66
C THR A 85 17.35 -23.61 -5.14
N ALA A 86 18.38 -23.88 -5.96
CA ALA A 86 19.63 -24.50 -5.51
C ALA A 86 20.48 -23.58 -4.63
N SER A 87 20.36 -22.25 -4.78
CA SER A 87 21.10 -21.25 -3.99
C SER A 87 20.40 -20.85 -2.68
N ILE A 88 19.08 -21.04 -2.57
CA ILE A 88 18.31 -20.77 -1.35
C ILE A 88 18.64 -21.83 -0.29
N PRO A 89 19.03 -21.44 0.94
CA PRO A 89 19.17 -22.37 2.05
C PRO A 89 17.88 -23.16 2.28
N THR A 90 17.99 -24.49 2.40
CA THR A 90 16.81 -25.39 2.49
C THR A 90 15.85 -25.00 3.61
N ALA A 91 16.36 -24.49 4.73
CA ALA A 91 15.55 -24.05 5.87
C ALA A 91 14.69 -22.80 5.58
N GLN A 92 15.06 -21.98 4.59
CA GLN A 92 14.39 -20.73 4.24
C GLN A 92 13.40 -20.89 3.07
N ARG A 93 13.44 -22.00 2.34
CA ARG A 93 12.49 -22.26 1.24
C ARG A 93 11.01 -22.19 1.69
N PRO A 94 10.60 -22.77 2.84
CA PRO A 94 9.21 -22.69 3.30
C PRO A 94 8.72 -21.27 3.55
N ASP A 95 9.62 -20.32 3.82
CA ASP A 95 9.25 -18.92 4.03
C ASP A 95 8.73 -18.29 2.73
N PHE A 96 9.38 -18.55 1.60
CA PHE A 96 8.95 -18.06 0.29
C PHE A 96 7.69 -18.76 -0.23
N GLU A 97 7.51 -20.04 0.09
CA GLU A 97 6.26 -20.77 -0.19
C GLU A 97 5.09 -20.15 0.58
N ARG A 98 5.30 -19.79 1.86
CA ARG A 98 4.30 -19.09 2.66
C ARG A 98 3.99 -17.70 2.13
N LEU A 99 5.01 -16.93 1.77
CA LEU A 99 4.84 -15.61 1.14
C LEU A 99 3.98 -15.73 -0.11
N LEU A 100 4.30 -16.67 -1.02
CA LEU A 100 3.51 -16.91 -2.24
C LEU A 100 2.04 -17.18 -1.91
N ILE A 101 1.75 -18.08 -0.96
CA ILE A 101 0.36 -18.40 -0.56
C ILE A 101 -0.35 -17.14 -0.04
N GLN A 102 0.32 -16.32 0.76
CA GLN A 102 -0.27 -15.08 1.28
C GLN A 102 -0.54 -14.08 0.16
N GLN A 103 0.37 -13.89 -0.80
CA GLN A 103 0.13 -13.02 -1.95
C GLN A 103 -1.03 -13.52 -2.83
N GLN A 104 -1.16 -14.84 -3.02
CA GLN A 104 -2.31 -15.43 -3.73
C GLN A 104 -3.63 -15.14 -3.02
N ASN A 105 -3.65 -15.25 -1.69
CA ASN A 105 -4.83 -14.92 -0.88
C ASN A 105 -5.21 -13.44 -0.97
N HIS A 106 -4.22 -12.54 -0.94
CA HIS A 106 -4.46 -11.10 -1.12
C HIS A 106 -5.02 -10.79 -2.52
N ALA A 107 -4.44 -11.37 -3.57
CA ALA A 107 -4.92 -11.20 -4.94
C ALA A 107 -6.35 -11.75 -5.09
N GLY A 108 -6.63 -12.90 -4.46
CA GLY A 108 -7.96 -13.50 -4.41
C GLY A 108 -8.98 -12.62 -3.69
N PHE A 109 -8.58 -11.98 -2.58
CA PHE A 109 -9.42 -11.02 -1.86
C PHE A 109 -9.83 -9.86 -2.78
N TRP A 110 -8.90 -9.17 -3.44
CA TRP A 110 -9.25 -8.04 -4.32
C TRP A 110 -10.11 -8.43 -5.51
N ARG A 111 -9.88 -9.62 -6.09
CA ARG A 111 -10.77 -10.18 -7.13
C ARG A 111 -12.17 -10.48 -6.61
N SER A 112 -12.30 -10.94 -5.37
CA SER A 112 -13.60 -11.18 -4.74
C SER A 112 -14.36 -9.87 -4.49
N VAL A 113 -13.65 -8.79 -4.10
CA VAL A 113 -14.22 -7.45 -3.93
C VAL A 113 -14.77 -6.93 -5.26
N LEU A 114 -14.00 -7.03 -6.35
CA LEU A 114 -14.46 -6.63 -7.69
C LEU A 114 -15.70 -7.43 -8.11
N SER A 115 -15.65 -8.77 -7.98
CA SER A 115 -16.78 -9.64 -8.33
C SER A 115 -18.05 -9.31 -7.52
N ALA A 116 -17.90 -9.07 -6.21
CA ALA A 116 -19.02 -8.71 -5.33
C ALA A 116 -19.63 -7.35 -5.69
N ALA A 117 -18.82 -6.43 -6.23
CA ALA A 117 -19.28 -5.15 -6.79
C ALA A 117 -19.87 -5.28 -8.21
N GLY A 118 -19.98 -6.49 -8.76
CA GLY A 118 -20.46 -6.73 -10.13
C GLY A 118 -19.46 -6.33 -11.22
N ILE A 119 -18.20 -6.13 -10.86
CA ILE A 119 -17.12 -5.77 -11.79
C ILE A 119 -16.34 -7.03 -12.12
N THR A 120 -16.22 -7.35 -13.40
CA THR A 120 -15.38 -8.46 -13.88
C THR A 120 -13.92 -8.19 -13.50
N PRO A 121 -13.28 -9.04 -12.68
CA PRO A 121 -11.87 -8.86 -12.35
C PRO A 121 -10.98 -8.99 -13.60
N PRO A 122 -9.86 -8.25 -13.68
CA PRO A 122 -8.87 -8.46 -14.72
C PRO A 122 -8.40 -9.93 -14.76
N PRO A 123 -8.13 -10.47 -15.97
CA PRO A 123 -7.61 -11.83 -16.10
C PRO A 123 -6.25 -11.94 -15.40
N VAL A 124 -6.01 -13.10 -14.79
CA VAL A 124 -4.70 -13.39 -14.17
C VAL A 124 -3.66 -13.48 -15.28
N ARG A 125 -2.67 -12.59 -15.26
CA ARG A 125 -1.52 -12.69 -16.15
C ARG A 125 -0.64 -13.88 -15.70
N PRO A 126 -0.20 -14.76 -16.62
CA PRO A 126 0.75 -15.82 -16.27
C PRO A 126 2.02 -15.24 -15.66
N ALA A 127 2.63 -15.97 -14.71
CA ALA A 127 3.86 -15.53 -14.06
C ALA A 127 4.97 -15.26 -15.10
N SER A 128 5.07 -16.07 -16.16
CA SER A 128 6.03 -15.88 -17.27
C SER A 128 5.85 -14.59 -18.08
N GLY A 129 4.73 -13.89 -17.91
CA GLY A 129 4.51 -12.57 -18.52
C GLY A 129 5.25 -11.44 -17.81
N TYR A 130 5.77 -11.66 -16.60
CA TYR A 130 6.51 -10.66 -15.84
C TYR A 130 8.02 -10.82 -16.02
N ASP A 131 8.73 -9.70 -16.14
CA ASP A 131 10.18 -9.69 -16.34
C ASP A 131 10.91 -9.02 -15.17
N PHE A 132 11.35 -9.84 -14.22
CA PHE A 132 12.07 -9.39 -13.02
C PHE A 132 13.54 -9.05 -13.25
N SER A 133 14.05 -9.19 -14.48
CA SER A 133 15.35 -8.64 -14.86
C SER A 133 15.29 -7.11 -15.05
N GLY A 134 14.08 -6.55 -15.17
CA GLY A 134 13.82 -5.13 -15.44
C GLY A 134 14.04 -4.73 -16.90
N ARG A 135 14.19 -5.70 -17.81
CA ARG A 135 14.36 -5.45 -19.25
C ARG A 135 13.04 -5.20 -19.98
N ARG A 136 11.89 -5.25 -19.30
CA ARG A 136 10.54 -5.09 -19.89
C ARG A 136 10.30 -6.05 -21.06
N SER A 137 10.72 -7.29 -20.91
CA SER A 137 10.61 -8.34 -21.93
C SER A 137 11.30 -8.00 -23.26
N ASN A 138 12.31 -7.13 -23.25
CA ASN A 138 13.11 -6.77 -24.42
C ASN A 138 14.60 -6.95 -24.14
N LEU A 139 15.22 -7.95 -24.76
CA LEU A 139 16.63 -8.29 -24.53
C LEU A 139 17.62 -7.18 -24.94
N ALA A 140 17.19 -6.20 -25.77
CA ALA A 140 18.01 -5.04 -26.11
C ALA A 140 18.06 -4.00 -24.97
N ASN A 141 17.10 -4.02 -24.05
CA ASN A 141 17.11 -3.15 -22.88
C ASN A 141 18.20 -3.60 -21.89
N PRO A 142 18.81 -2.65 -21.15
CA PRO A 142 19.75 -2.98 -20.10
C PRO A 142 19.08 -3.83 -19.00
N GLU A 143 19.84 -4.76 -18.45
CA GLU A 143 19.41 -5.53 -17.28
C GLU A 143 19.52 -4.65 -16.04
N LEU A 144 18.39 -4.36 -15.41
CA LEU A 144 18.36 -3.50 -14.23
C LEU A 144 18.62 -4.30 -12.95
N PHE A 145 18.19 -5.57 -12.92
CA PHE A 145 18.32 -6.44 -11.74
C PHE A 145 18.94 -7.78 -12.13
N PRO A 146 20.28 -7.83 -12.30
CA PRO A 146 20.96 -9.02 -12.77
C PRO A 146 20.94 -10.14 -11.73
N GLY A 147 20.71 -11.37 -12.18
CA GLY A 147 20.85 -12.57 -11.36
C GLY A 147 19.74 -12.80 -10.33
N VAL A 148 18.66 -12.02 -10.35
CA VAL A 148 17.52 -12.16 -9.42
C VAL A 148 16.94 -13.57 -9.38
N MET A 149 16.90 -14.27 -10.52
CA MET A 149 16.36 -15.63 -10.61
C MET A 149 17.44 -16.72 -10.60
N THR A 150 18.67 -16.38 -10.22
CA THR A 150 19.80 -17.34 -10.18
C THR A 150 20.67 -17.23 -8.93
N ASN A 151 20.61 -16.13 -8.19
CA ASN A 151 21.43 -15.86 -7.03
C ASN A 151 20.57 -15.39 -5.85
N TYR A 152 20.74 -16.05 -4.69
CA TYR A 152 19.91 -15.79 -3.52
C TYR A 152 20.05 -14.38 -2.95
N ASP A 153 21.25 -13.80 -2.93
CA ASP A 153 21.44 -12.43 -2.45
C ASP A 153 20.78 -11.43 -3.40
N ALA A 154 20.98 -11.58 -4.72
CA ALA A 154 20.32 -10.74 -5.72
C ALA A 154 18.78 -10.84 -5.62
N PHE A 155 18.26 -12.05 -5.41
CA PHE A 155 16.85 -12.28 -5.15
C PHE A 155 16.36 -11.53 -3.92
N LEU A 156 17.05 -11.65 -2.77
CA LEU A 156 16.68 -10.95 -1.54
C LEU A 156 16.75 -9.43 -1.67
N GLN A 157 17.69 -8.90 -2.47
CA GLN A 157 17.76 -7.48 -2.74
C GLN A 157 16.53 -6.97 -3.50
N LEU A 158 16.03 -7.69 -4.51
CA LEU A 158 14.80 -7.30 -5.18
C LEU A 158 13.56 -7.58 -4.31
N ALA A 159 13.51 -8.73 -3.64
CA ALA A 159 12.41 -9.11 -2.77
C ALA A 159 12.18 -8.07 -1.66
N GLN A 160 13.25 -7.56 -1.04
CA GLN A 160 13.15 -6.51 -0.04
C GLN A 160 12.50 -5.26 -0.64
N GLN A 161 12.95 -4.81 -1.81
CA GLN A 161 12.40 -3.60 -2.44
C GLN A 161 10.93 -3.75 -2.81
N LEU A 162 10.53 -4.91 -3.31
CA LEU A 162 9.14 -5.18 -3.69
C LEU A 162 8.23 -5.29 -2.46
N GLU A 163 8.67 -5.95 -1.38
CA GLU A 163 7.86 -6.04 -0.16
C GLU A 163 7.79 -4.71 0.60
N ASP A 164 8.90 -3.95 0.71
CA ASP A 164 8.92 -2.59 1.28
C ASP A 164 7.98 -1.66 0.48
N ALA A 165 8.08 -1.69 -0.85
CA ALA A 165 7.17 -0.96 -1.72
C ALA A 165 5.72 -1.43 -1.54
N SER A 166 5.47 -2.72 -1.34
CA SER A 166 4.11 -3.23 -1.16
C SER A 166 3.45 -2.63 0.08
N ALA A 167 4.16 -2.56 1.21
CA ALA A 167 3.65 -1.95 2.44
C ALA A 167 3.36 -0.44 2.23
N SER A 168 4.27 0.25 1.54
CA SER A 168 4.15 1.67 1.20
C SER A 168 2.99 1.97 0.23
N ILE A 169 2.77 1.10 -0.77
CA ILE A 169 1.68 1.25 -1.75
C ILE A 169 0.33 1.03 -1.07
N TYR A 170 0.20 0.01 -0.21
CA TYR A 170 -1.01 -0.19 0.59
C TYR A 170 -1.33 1.05 1.42
N LEU A 171 -0.34 1.60 2.12
CA LEU A 171 -0.49 2.83 2.89
C LEU A 171 -0.93 4.00 2.00
N GLY A 172 -0.35 4.14 0.81
CA GLY A 172 -0.70 5.16 -0.18
C GLY A 172 -2.11 5.03 -0.77
N GLN A 173 -2.73 3.84 -0.74
CA GLN A 173 -4.09 3.63 -1.24
C GLN A 173 -5.18 3.69 -0.15
N ILE A 174 -4.83 3.79 1.14
CA ILE A 174 -5.81 3.81 2.24
C ILE A 174 -6.88 4.90 2.06
N SER A 175 -6.50 6.09 1.58
CA SER A 175 -7.42 7.20 1.38
C SER A 175 -8.52 6.90 0.34
N ALA A 176 -8.30 5.94 -0.57
CA ALA A 176 -9.30 5.54 -1.55
C ALA A 176 -10.49 4.80 -0.91
N PHE A 177 -10.35 4.33 0.33
CA PHE A 177 -11.35 3.50 1.01
C PHE A 177 -12.04 4.20 2.18
N THR A 178 -11.80 5.49 2.44
CA THR A 178 -12.33 6.18 3.63
C THR A 178 -13.86 6.21 3.72
N ASN A 179 -14.54 6.07 2.58
CA ASN A 179 -16.00 6.05 2.49
C ASN A 179 -16.60 4.64 2.66
N ASP A 180 -15.78 3.59 2.65
CA ASP A 180 -16.18 2.20 2.90
C ASP A 180 -15.42 1.65 4.09
N LYS A 181 -16.08 1.61 5.25
CA LYS A 181 -15.45 1.17 6.51
C LYS A 181 -14.95 -0.28 6.43
N GLN A 182 -15.63 -1.15 5.70
CA GLN A 182 -15.25 -2.56 5.61
C GLN A 182 -14.00 -2.72 4.74
N LEU A 183 -13.95 -2.05 3.59
CA LEU A 183 -12.77 -2.04 2.74
C LEU A 183 -11.60 -1.31 3.39
N LEU A 184 -11.85 -0.21 4.11
CA LEU A 184 -10.82 0.49 4.88
C LEU A 184 -10.18 -0.42 5.92
N GLU A 185 -11.00 -1.10 6.73
CA GLU A 185 -10.51 -2.03 7.75
C GLU A 185 -9.74 -3.20 7.13
N ALA A 186 -10.26 -3.78 6.05
CA ALA A 186 -9.58 -4.86 5.33
C ALA A 186 -8.22 -4.40 4.78
N THR A 187 -8.16 -3.22 4.17
CA THR A 187 -6.93 -2.64 3.61
C THR A 187 -5.89 -2.39 4.69
N LEU A 188 -6.29 -1.84 5.85
CA LEU A 188 -5.40 -1.63 6.99
C LEU A 188 -4.82 -2.95 7.52
N ARG A 189 -5.64 -4.00 7.62
CA ARG A 189 -5.17 -5.32 8.06
C ARG A 189 -4.19 -5.93 7.05
N LEU A 190 -4.47 -5.80 5.75
CA LEU A 190 -3.56 -6.25 4.69
C LEU A 190 -2.24 -5.49 4.71
N GLN A 191 -2.27 -4.17 4.92
CA GLN A 191 -1.05 -3.35 5.06
C GLN A 191 -0.15 -3.88 6.18
N ILE A 192 -0.70 -4.25 7.34
CA ILE A 192 0.07 -4.82 8.45
C ILE A 192 0.72 -6.15 8.04
N VAL A 193 0.04 -6.97 7.24
CA VAL A 193 0.61 -8.23 6.72
C VAL A 193 1.76 -7.93 5.76
N LYS A 194 1.63 -6.93 4.87
CA LYS A 194 2.72 -6.48 3.99
C LYS A 194 3.93 -5.99 4.76
N ALA A 195 3.73 -5.19 5.80
CA ALA A 195 4.81 -4.75 6.68
C ALA A 195 5.54 -5.94 7.35
N ARG A 196 4.82 -7.01 7.70
CA ARG A 196 5.43 -8.25 8.22
C ARG A 196 6.23 -9.00 7.16
N HIS A 197 5.76 -9.04 5.91
CA HIS A 197 6.51 -9.63 4.80
C HIS A 197 7.83 -8.88 4.57
N ALA A 198 7.75 -7.55 4.47
CA ALA A 198 8.91 -6.67 4.38
C ALA A 198 9.90 -6.93 5.53
N SER A 199 9.42 -6.92 6.77
CA SER A 199 10.24 -7.17 7.96
C SER A 199 10.96 -8.53 7.92
N HIS A 200 10.26 -9.56 7.47
CA HIS A 200 10.81 -10.90 7.35
C HIS A 200 11.91 -10.96 6.28
N VAL A 201 11.66 -10.47 5.06
CA VAL A 201 12.66 -10.46 3.98
C VAL A 201 13.90 -9.64 4.34
N ARG A 202 13.72 -8.49 5.01
CA ARG A 202 14.82 -7.68 5.54
C ARG A 202 15.65 -8.45 6.57
N THR A 203 14.99 -9.24 7.42
CA THR A 203 15.66 -10.10 8.40
C THR A 203 16.44 -11.21 7.70
N LEU A 204 15.91 -11.81 6.64
CA LEU A 204 16.66 -12.77 5.81
C LEU A 204 17.91 -12.10 5.23
N ARG A 205 17.78 -10.92 4.59
CA ARG A 205 18.93 -10.18 4.02
C ARG A 205 19.99 -9.79 5.05
N ARG A 206 19.58 -9.49 6.30
CA ARG A 206 20.53 -9.28 7.42
C ARG A 206 21.39 -10.51 7.66
N THR A 207 20.79 -11.69 7.59
CA THR A 207 21.41 -12.97 7.95
C THR A 207 22.18 -13.66 6.83
N THR A 208 21.98 -13.28 5.56
CA THR A 208 22.59 -13.98 4.40
C THR A 208 23.92 -13.39 3.93
N ALA A 209 24.16 -12.11 4.18
CA ALA A 209 25.37 -11.47 3.69
C ALA A 209 26.63 -12.03 4.39
N ALA A 210 27.69 -12.30 3.62
CA ALA A 210 29.00 -12.75 4.12
C ALA A 210 29.61 -11.81 5.20
N VAL A 211 29.12 -10.57 5.23
CA VAL A 211 29.21 -9.64 6.36
C VAL A 211 27.77 -9.30 6.72
N ALA A 212 27.32 -9.63 7.93
CA ALA A 212 25.95 -9.33 8.39
C ALA A 212 25.57 -7.90 7.98
N SER A 213 24.62 -7.77 7.05
CA SER A 213 24.27 -6.46 6.53
C SER A 213 23.57 -5.70 7.65
N ALA A 214 23.93 -4.42 7.86
CA ALA A 214 23.34 -3.59 8.91
C ALA A 214 21.91 -3.13 8.55
N VAL A 215 21.11 -4.03 7.99
CA VAL A 215 19.72 -3.81 7.58
C VAL A 215 18.81 -4.06 8.77
N LYS A 216 18.06 -3.06 9.20
CA LYS A 216 17.02 -3.18 10.23
C LYS A 216 15.80 -3.95 9.74
N SER A 217 15.00 -4.49 10.67
CA SER A 217 13.81 -5.28 10.31
C SER A 217 12.61 -4.39 9.97
N TRP A 218 12.83 -3.08 9.93
CA TRP A 218 11.94 -2.01 9.50
C TRP A 218 12.72 -1.05 8.60
N PRO A 219 12.08 -0.25 7.73
CA PRO A 219 12.76 0.73 6.89
C PRO A 219 13.55 1.75 7.70
N SER A 220 14.77 2.06 7.27
CA SER A 220 15.59 3.13 7.87
C SER A 220 16.51 3.77 6.84
N LYS A 221 16.72 5.08 7.00
CA LYS A 221 17.66 5.86 6.20
C LYS A 221 19.12 5.46 6.41
N VAL A 222 19.45 4.82 7.53
CA VAL A 222 20.82 4.35 7.82
C VAL A 222 21.08 2.94 7.29
N ASP A 223 20.06 2.24 6.78
CA ASP A 223 20.26 0.91 6.22
C ASP A 223 21.05 0.98 4.91
N PRO A 224 21.89 -0.03 4.62
CA PRO A 224 22.44 -0.19 3.29
C PRO A 224 21.29 -0.53 2.32
N ALA A 225 20.94 0.43 1.46
CA ALA A 225 19.90 0.24 0.46
C ALA A 225 20.22 -0.97 -0.45
N PRO A 226 19.20 -1.73 -0.88
CA PRO A 226 19.35 -2.69 -1.95
C PRO A 226 19.95 -2.08 -3.22
N SER A 227 20.85 -2.82 -3.86
CA SER A 227 21.53 -2.45 -5.09
C SER A 227 21.47 -3.61 -6.09
N PRO A 228 21.00 -3.40 -7.33
CA PRO A 228 20.54 -2.13 -7.88
C PRO A 228 19.21 -1.64 -7.27
N ALA A 229 19.03 -0.31 -7.21
CA ALA A 229 17.83 0.30 -6.65
C ALA A 229 16.69 0.38 -7.69
N ILE A 230 15.46 0.09 -7.27
CA ILE A 230 14.25 0.46 -7.99
C ILE A 230 14.14 1.99 -7.95
N VAL A 231 14.15 2.59 -9.13
CA VAL A 231 13.96 4.04 -9.31
C VAL A 231 12.62 4.32 -9.97
N VAL A 232 11.94 5.36 -9.50
CA VAL A 232 10.63 5.81 -9.95
C VAL A 232 10.69 7.29 -10.33
N PRO A 233 9.73 7.82 -11.12
CA PRO A 233 9.70 9.23 -11.47
C PRO A 233 9.69 10.14 -10.24
N SER A 234 10.51 11.19 -10.25
CA SER A 234 10.58 12.15 -9.15
C SER A 234 9.20 12.80 -8.88
N PRO A 235 8.83 12.97 -7.60
CA PRO A 235 7.60 13.69 -7.24
C PRO A 235 7.63 15.16 -7.66
N ALA A 236 8.81 15.75 -7.87
CA ALA A 236 8.97 17.12 -8.38
C ALA A 236 8.47 17.28 -9.84
N GLY A 237 8.31 16.18 -10.58
CA GLY A 237 7.85 16.19 -11.97
C GLY A 237 8.88 16.77 -12.97
N GLY A 238 8.43 17.04 -14.19
CA GLY A 238 9.26 17.64 -15.25
C GLY A 238 10.46 16.78 -15.65
N THR A 239 11.62 17.43 -15.81
CA THR A 239 12.90 16.81 -16.17
C THR A 239 13.72 16.37 -14.95
N ALA A 240 13.12 16.33 -13.75
CA ALA A 240 13.83 15.89 -12.55
C ALA A 240 14.25 14.42 -12.69
N ALA A 241 15.47 14.10 -12.24
CA ALA A 241 16.02 12.76 -12.30
C ALA A 241 15.15 11.76 -11.51
N PRO A 242 15.02 10.50 -11.96
CA PRO A 242 14.36 9.45 -11.18
C PRO A 242 14.98 9.31 -9.79
N VAL A 243 14.15 8.92 -8.82
CA VAL A 243 14.54 8.77 -7.41
C VAL A 243 14.31 7.34 -6.95
N SER A 244 15.09 6.87 -5.97
CA SER A 244 14.82 5.56 -5.36
C SER A 244 13.47 5.56 -4.64
N ILE A 245 12.81 4.41 -4.60
CA ILE A 245 11.60 4.21 -3.79
C ILE A 245 11.81 4.52 -2.29
N TYR A 246 13.05 4.39 -1.79
CA TYR A 246 13.38 4.73 -0.40
C TYR A 246 13.50 6.24 -0.15
N SER A 247 13.43 7.07 -1.19
CA SER A 247 13.44 8.54 -1.04
C SER A 247 12.13 9.07 -0.44
N PHE A 248 11.09 8.23 -0.36
CA PHE A 248 9.80 8.54 0.25
C PHE A 248 9.74 8.19 1.74
N GLU A 249 10.74 7.45 2.23
CA GLU A 249 10.79 6.92 3.60
C GLU A 249 11.55 7.84 4.57
N ALA A 250 11.40 7.54 5.87
CA ALA A 250 12.11 8.20 6.95
C ALA A 250 11.96 9.73 6.93
N LYS A 251 10.73 10.20 6.66
CA LYS A 251 10.42 11.63 6.77
C LYS A 251 10.51 12.07 8.23
N GLU A 252 11.04 13.26 8.42
CA GLU A 252 11.11 13.90 9.74
C GLU A 252 9.92 14.86 9.97
N THR A 253 8.94 14.84 9.07
CA THR A 253 7.68 15.59 9.13
C THR A 253 6.50 14.64 8.94
N GLN A 254 5.38 14.94 9.60
CA GLN A 254 4.12 14.20 9.47
C GLN A 254 2.99 15.15 9.10
N VAL A 255 2.09 14.70 8.23
CA VAL A 255 0.91 15.47 7.84
C VAL A 255 -0.21 15.20 8.84
N VAL A 256 -0.60 16.21 9.62
CA VAL A 256 -1.63 16.05 10.67
C VAL A 256 -3.03 16.41 10.15
N SER A 257 -3.13 17.36 9.22
CA SER A 257 -4.40 17.75 8.59
C SER A 257 -4.15 18.56 7.31
N GLY A 258 -4.81 18.20 6.20
CA GLY A 258 -4.65 18.88 4.92
C GLY A 258 -3.20 18.83 4.42
N THR A 259 -2.58 19.99 4.23
CA THR A 259 -1.17 20.13 3.84
C THR A 259 -0.27 20.58 4.98
N ASN A 260 -0.77 20.55 6.22
CA ASN A 260 0.01 20.98 7.37
C ASN A 260 1.00 19.88 7.77
N GLU A 261 2.24 20.05 7.33
CA GLU A 261 3.38 19.26 7.78
C GLU A 261 3.84 19.76 9.15
N VAL A 262 3.84 18.85 10.12
CA VAL A 262 4.36 19.07 11.46
C VAL A 262 5.69 18.33 11.55
N PRO A 263 6.82 19.03 11.75
CA PRO A 263 8.08 18.36 12.01
C PRO A 263 7.97 17.56 13.30
N PHE A 264 8.61 16.40 13.37
CA PHE A 264 8.88 15.79 14.66
C PHE A 264 9.63 16.82 15.49
N LEU A 265 8.96 17.33 16.51
CA LEU A 265 9.50 18.33 17.40
C LEU A 265 10.87 17.86 17.91
N GLY A 266 11.86 18.76 17.97
CA GLY A 266 13.06 18.58 18.79
C GLY A 266 12.73 18.59 20.29
N VAL A 267 11.66 17.90 20.71
CA VAL A 267 11.09 17.88 22.06
C VAL A 267 11.78 16.89 22.98
N LEU A 268 13.01 16.50 22.65
CA LEU A 268 13.86 15.78 23.57
C LEU A 268 15.19 16.54 23.68
N THR A 269 15.24 17.50 24.61
CA THR A 269 16.49 18.14 25.03
C THR A 269 17.08 17.33 26.19
N GLY A 270 18.42 17.21 26.22
CA GLY A 270 19.14 16.46 27.26
C GLY A 270 19.50 15.01 26.89
N PRO A 271 19.96 14.19 27.86
CA PRO A 271 20.54 12.86 27.62
C PRO A 271 19.54 11.79 27.12
N THR A 272 18.25 12.12 27.04
CA THR A 272 17.16 11.27 26.49
C THR A 272 16.68 11.75 25.12
N ALA A 273 17.46 12.57 24.42
CA ALA A 273 17.26 12.90 23.01
C ALA A 273 17.28 11.61 22.17
N VAL A 274 16.11 10.98 21.99
CA VAL A 274 15.93 9.91 21.02
C VAL A 274 16.37 10.46 19.68
N GLN A 275 17.37 9.82 19.08
CA GLN A 275 17.93 10.24 17.80
C GLN A 275 16.79 10.36 16.78
N TYR A 276 16.72 11.48 16.07
CA TYR A 276 15.66 11.80 15.10
C TYR A 276 15.31 10.63 14.16
N SER A 277 16.30 9.81 13.79
CA SER A 277 16.10 8.63 12.96
C SER A 277 15.16 7.60 13.57
N ALA A 278 15.17 7.40 14.90
CA ALA A 278 14.27 6.46 15.55
C ALA A 278 12.81 6.93 15.55
N LEU A 279 12.56 8.24 15.51
CA LEU A 279 11.22 8.79 15.34
C LEU A 279 10.72 8.56 13.91
N SER A 280 11.54 8.87 12.90
CA SER A 280 11.19 8.61 11.50
C SER A 280 11.03 7.12 11.21
N GLU A 281 11.79 6.24 11.88
CA GLU A 281 11.69 4.78 11.76
C GLU A 281 10.44 4.19 12.42
N ALA A 282 9.70 4.97 13.21
CA ALA A 282 8.46 4.51 13.83
C ALA A 282 7.25 4.58 12.87
N PHE A 283 7.41 5.20 11.70
CA PHE A 283 6.36 5.39 10.71
C PHE A 283 6.84 4.85 9.36
N ASP A 284 6.04 3.99 8.75
CA ASP A 284 6.17 3.71 7.31
C ASP A 284 5.52 4.87 6.54
N GLU A 285 6.08 5.22 5.38
CA GLU A 285 5.58 6.32 4.55
C GLU A 285 4.84 5.81 3.29
N PRO A 286 3.77 6.48 2.85
CA PRO A 286 3.06 6.06 1.64
C PRO A 286 3.90 6.29 0.39
N LEU A 287 3.91 5.31 -0.52
CA LEU A 287 4.37 5.51 -1.90
C LEU A 287 3.23 6.11 -2.73
N PRO A 288 3.37 7.32 -3.32
CA PRO A 288 2.27 7.93 -4.04
C PRO A 288 1.88 7.15 -5.29
N THR A 289 0.59 7.20 -5.66
CA THR A 289 0.00 6.41 -6.76
C THR A 289 0.80 6.47 -8.07
N ARG A 290 1.27 7.64 -8.48
CA ARG A 290 2.06 7.79 -9.71
C ARG A 290 3.35 6.96 -9.68
N GLN A 291 4.06 6.97 -8.55
CA GLN A 291 5.28 6.21 -8.36
C GLN A 291 5.01 4.72 -8.20
N ALA A 292 3.92 4.36 -7.51
CA ALA A 292 3.45 2.98 -7.40
C ALA A 292 3.19 2.38 -8.79
N THR A 293 2.41 3.06 -9.64
CA THR A 293 2.13 2.60 -11.01
C THR A 293 3.42 2.48 -11.82
N ALA A 294 4.30 3.48 -11.78
CA ALA A 294 5.56 3.43 -12.51
C ALA A 294 6.48 2.28 -12.07
N LEU A 295 6.49 1.94 -10.78
CA LEU A 295 7.20 0.77 -10.26
C LEU A 295 6.63 -0.52 -10.84
N LEU A 296 5.31 -0.69 -10.80
CA LEU A 296 4.64 -1.90 -11.31
C LEU A 296 4.89 -2.10 -12.82
N GLU A 297 4.99 -1.02 -13.58
CA GLU A 297 5.32 -1.01 -15.02
C GLU A 297 6.79 -1.38 -15.34
N ILE A 298 7.69 -1.44 -14.35
CA ILE A 298 9.07 -1.89 -14.60
C ILE A 298 9.08 -3.39 -14.94
N PHE A 299 8.19 -4.16 -14.32
CA PHE A 299 8.18 -5.63 -14.37
C PHE A 299 6.97 -6.20 -15.15
N GLY A 300 5.97 -5.36 -15.41
CA GLY A 300 4.79 -5.67 -16.23
C GLY A 300 5.06 -5.72 -17.73
#